data_AF-A0A7J7UXS9-F1
#
_entry.id   AF-A0A7J7UXS9-F1
#
_cell.length_a   1.000
_cell.length_b   1.000
_cell.length_c   1.000
_cell.angle_alpha   90.00
_cell.angle_beta   90.00
_cell.angle_gamma   90.00
#
_symmetry.space_group_name_H-M   'P 1'
#
loop_
_entity.id
_entity.type
_entity.pdbx_description
1 polymer ?
#
loop_
_entity_poly.entity_id
_entity_poly.type
_entity_poly.pdbx_seq_one_letter_code
_entity_poly.pdbx_strand_id
1 'polypeptide(L)'
;MGYGPENVHLIGHSLGAHAAAEAGRRLQGRVGRITGLDPAEPCFQGTSEEVRLDPSDAMFVDVIHTDIAPIIPFLGTRDFAACNHLRSYKYYASSILNPDGFLGYPCASYNEFEEKGCFPCPAEGCPKMGHYADQFQGKTSAVGQTFFLNTGESGNFTRWRYRVSVTLAGKKKASGYIRIALYGSNGNSKQYQIFKGSLKPNAQHTLDIDVDLNVGKIQKVKFLWNNHVINIFPAKLGASQITVQSGQDGTKYNFCSSDTVKEDVLQSLYPC
;
A
#
# COMPACT_ATOMS: atom_id res chain seq x y z
N MET A 1 -22.73 37.24 9.96
CA MET A 1 -21.82 36.28 9.29
C MET A 1 -20.94 35.68 10.35
N GLY A 2 -20.91 34.36 10.50
CA GLY A 2 -20.04 33.66 11.44
C GLY A 2 -19.36 32.50 10.71
N TYR A 3 -18.07 32.28 10.99
CA TYR A 3 -17.33 31.14 10.45
C TYR A 3 -17.63 29.90 11.29
N GLY A 4 -18.35 28.94 10.72
CA GLY A 4 -18.77 27.73 11.43
C GLY A 4 -17.62 26.74 11.64
N PRO A 5 -17.54 26.06 12.81
CA PRO A 5 -16.47 25.10 13.13
C PRO A 5 -16.45 23.87 12.20
N GLU A 6 -17.56 23.57 11.52
CA GLU A 6 -17.66 22.52 10.51
C GLU A 6 -16.75 22.78 9.29
N ASN A 7 -16.32 24.04 9.10
CA ASN A 7 -15.38 24.44 8.04
C ASN A 7 -13.91 24.43 8.53
N VAL A 8 -13.64 23.89 9.72
CA VAL A 8 -12.29 23.79 10.30
C VAL A 8 -11.77 22.36 10.20
N HIS A 9 -10.53 22.24 9.74
CA HIS A 9 -9.74 21.01 9.79
C HIS A 9 -8.50 21.23 10.63
N LEU A 10 -8.37 20.49 11.73
CA LEU A 10 -7.18 20.50 12.57
C LEU A 10 -6.27 19.31 12.22
N ILE A 11 -4.98 19.57 12.00
CA ILE A 11 -3.99 18.54 11.73
C ILE A 11 -2.95 18.60 12.85
N GLY A 12 -2.81 17.51 13.61
CA GLY A 12 -1.91 17.44 14.75
C GLY A 12 -0.93 16.29 14.61
N HIS A 13 0.37 16.56 14.73
CA HIS A 13 1.44 15.54 14.75
C HIS A 13 1.91 15.26 16.17
N SER A 14 2.18 14.00 16.51
CA SER A 14 2.70 13.62 17.83
C SER A 14 1.78 14.08 18.96
N LEU A 15 2.30 14.77 19.98
CA LEU A 15 1.51 15.44 21.03
C LEU A 15 0.49 16.44 20.47
N GLY A 16 0.77 17.04 19.31
CA GLY A 16 -0.15 17.96 18.63
C GLY A 16 -1.46 17.31 18.22
N ALA A 17 -1.49 15.98 18.01
CA ALA A 17 -2.73 15.24 17.77
C ALA A 17 -3.70 15.35 18.96
N HIS A 18 -3.18 15.26 20.19
CA HIS A 18 -3.97 15.42 21.42
C HIS A 18 -4.32 16.88 21.70
N ALA A 19 -3.50 17.84 21.26
CA ALA A 19 -3.88 19.25 21.31
C ALA A 19 -5.05 19.56 20.36
N ALA A 20 -5.06 18.97 19.16
CA ALA A 20 -6.18 19.09 18.22
C ALA A 20 -7.46 18.45 18.78
N ALA A 21 -7.33 17.28 19.43
CA ALA A 21 -8.40 16.62 20.17
C ALA A 21 -9.00 17.53 21.25
N GLU A 22 -8.16 18.10 22.11
CA GLU A 22 -8.59 19.00 23.18
C GLU A 22 -9.35 20.23 22.65
N ALA A 23 -8.95 20.76 21.49
CA ALA A 23 -9.68 21.83 20.81
C ALA A 23 -11.06 21.35 20.30
N GLY A 24 -11.10 20.18 19.65
CA GLY A 24 -12.34 19.55 19.16
C GLY A 24 -13.33 19.26 20.29
N ARG A 25 -12.85 18.69 21.39
CA ARG A 25 -13.60 18.42 22.62
C ARG A 25 -14.21 19.68 23.23
N ARG A 26 -13.42 20.77 23.35
CA ARG A 26 -13.92 22.09 23.82
C ARG A 26 -14.97 22.69 22.89
N LEU A 27 -14.94 22.32 21.61
CA LEU A 27 -15.93 22.70 20.61
C LEU A 27 -17.11 21.70 20.54
N GLN A 28 -17.17 20.73 21.45
CA GLN A 28 -18.22 19.71 21.55
C GLN A 28 -18.30 18.83 20.29
N GLY A 29 -17.16 18.47 19.70
CA GLY A 29 -17.10 17.61 18.51
C GLY A 29 -17.57 18.29 17.21
N ARG A 30 -17.87 19.59 17.24
CA ARG A 30 -18.41 20.33 16.08
C ARG A 30 -17.35 20.72 15.04
N VAL A 31 -16.08 20.44 15.29
CA VAL A 31 -15.01 20.63 14.29
C VAL A 31 -15.26 19.69 13.12
N GLY A 32 -15.11 20.20 11.89
CA GLY A 32 -15.36 19.41 10.68
C GLY A 32 -14.48 18.18 10.56
N ARG A 33 -13.17 18.32 10.81
CA ARG A 33 -12.22 17.21 10.74
C ARG A 33 -11.04 17.37 11.70
N ILE A 34 -10.57 16.27 12.26
CA ILE A 34 -9.26 16.17 12.90
C ILE A 34 -8.45 15.08 12.20
N THR A 35 -7.20 15.38 11.82
CA THR A 35 -6.23 14.37 11.38
C THR A 35 -5.13 14.21 12.43
N GLY A 36 -5.02 13.01 13.00
CA GLY A 36 -3.93 12.62 13.90
C GLY A 36 -2.76 12.02 13.11
N LEU A 37 -1.61 12.67 13.15
CA LEU A 37 -0.39 12.19 12.49
C LEU A 37 0.53 11.58 13.54
N ASP A 38 0.49 10.26 13.63
CA ASP A 38 1.20 9.45 14.61
C ASP A 38 1.04 9.98 16.05
N PRO A 39 -0.19 9.95 16.62
CA PRO A 39 -0.44 10.45 17.97
C PRO A 39 0.49 9.81 19.00
N ALA A 40 0.99 10.61 19.94
CA ALA A 40 1.98 10.14 20.91
C ALA A 40 1.39 9.09 21.86
N GLU A 41 2.04 7.94 21.99
CA GLU A 41 1.61 6.86 22.90
C GLU A 41 1.81 7.20 24.40
N PRO A 42 3.00 7.67 24.85
CA PRO A 42 3.26 7.82 26.28
C PRO A 42 2.32 8.83 26.94
N CYS A 43 1.75 8.45 28.08
CA CYS A 43 0.78 9.23 28.85
C CYS A 43 -0.63 9.38 28.23
N PHE A 44 -0.88 8.86 27.03
CA PHE A 44 -2.20 8.94 26.37
C PHE A 44 -2.82 7.56 26.08
N GLN A 45 -2.02 6.53 25.81
CA GLN A 45 -2.57 5.20 25.56
C GLN A 45 -3.24 4.63 26.82
N GLY A 46 -4.47 4.12 26.66
CA GLY A 46 -5.26 3.55 27.74
C GLY A 46 -5.90 4.57 28.69
N THR A 47 -5.74 5.88 28.45
CA THR A 47 -6.45 6.92 29.21
C THR A 47 -7.91 7.05 28.77
N SER A 48 -8.71 7.74 29.58
CA SER A 48 -10.06 8.19 29.22
C SER A 48 -10.04 9.00 27.91
N GLU A 49 -11.15 8.94 27.17
CA GLU A 49 -11.39 9.71 25.94
C GLU A 49 -11.19 11.21 26.15
N GLU A 50 -11.46 11.73 27.35
CA GLU A 50 -11.27 13.14 27.71
C GLU A 50 -9.80 13.62 27.66
N VAL A 51 -8.83 12.70 27.69
CA VAL A 51 -7.39 13.00 27.80
C VAL A 51 -6.66 12.82 26.48
N ARG A 52 -7.20 12.03 25.54
CA ARG A 52 -6.52 11.61 24.30
C ARG A 52 -7.32 12.01 23.07
N LEU A 53 -6.76 11.72 21.90
CA LEU A 53 -7.51 11.82 20.65
C LEU A 53 -8.52 10.69 20.58
N ASP A 54 -9.74 11.02 20.23
CA ASP A 54 -10.86 10.10 20.12
C ASP A 54 -11.79 10.48 18.95
N PRO A 55 -12.46 9.50 18.30
CA PRO A 55 -13.46 9.76 17.26
C PRO A 55 -14.53 10.78 17.61
N SER A 56 -14.86 10.96 18.90
CA SER A 56 -15.85 11.94 19.37
C SER A 56 -15.40 13.42 19.28
N ASP A 57 -14.12 13.69 19.05
CA ASP A 57 -13.56 15.06 19.06
C ASP A 57 -13.88 15.88 17.80
N ALA A 58 -14.36 15.26 16.73
CA ALA A 58 -14.76 15.94 15.49
C ALA A 58 -15.83 15.16 14.74
N MET A 59 -16.44 15.79 13.73
CA MET A 59 -17.38 15.13 12.83
C MET A 59 -16.72 14.00 12.01
N PHE A 60 -15.41 14.10 11.79
CA PHE A 60 -14.59 13.06 11.18
C PHE A 60 -13.17 13.09 11.75
N VAL A 61 -12.67 11.92 12.19
CA VAL A 61 -11.31 11.75 12.67
C VAL A 61 -10.61 10.68 11.83
N ASP A 62 -9.47 11.03 11.23
CA ASP A 62 -8.58 10.09 10.54
C ASP A 62 -7.18 10.10 11.15
N VAL A 63 -6.56 8.93 11.27
CA VAL A 63 -5.25 8.77 11.93
C VAL A 63 -4.28 8.03 11.03
N ILE A 64 -3.06 8.54 10.91
CA ILE A 64 -1.95 7.88 10.22
C ILE A 64 -0.94 7.41 11.25
N HIS A 65 -0.80 6.10 11.41
CA HIS A 65 0.15 5.47 12.30
C HIS A 65 1.44 5.09 11.55
N THR A 66 2.59 5.52 12.06
CA THR A 66 3.91 5.23 11.45
C THR A 66 4.96 4.73 12.42
N ASP A 67 4.71 4.82 13.74
CA ASP A 67 5.61 4.33 14.78
C ASP A 67 4.84 3.70 15.95
N ILE A 68 4.22 2.55 15.70
CA ILE A 68 3.33 1.86 16.67
C ILE A 68 4.05 0.85 17.57
N ALA A 69 5.38 0.75 17.46
CA ALA A 69 6.15 -0.13 18.32
C ALA A 69 6.15 0.45 19.75
N PRO A 70 5.91 -0.37 20.80
CA PRO A 70 5.89 0.12 22.17
C PRO A 70 7.18 0.89 22.50
N ILE A 71 7.04 2.13 22.95
CA ILE A 71 8.20 2.90 23.37
C ILE A 71 8.75 2.29 24.68
N ILE A 72 9.93 1.67 24.63
CA ILE A 72 10.61 1.11 25.81
C ILE A 72 11.53 2.17 26.41
N PRO A 73 11.16 2.84 27.53
CA PRO A 73 11.91 3.99 28.04
C PRO A 73 13.30 3.65 28.61
N PHE A 74 13.61 2.38 28.85
CA PHE A 74 14.85 1.94 29.52
C PHE A 74 16.01 1.54 28.59
N LEU A 75 15.88 1.65 27.27
CA LEU A 75 16.93 1.19 26.35
C LEU A 75 18.06 2.20 26.07
N GLY A 76 18.05 3.39 26.69
CA GLY A 76 19.26 4.22 26.86
C GLY A 76 20.08 4.51 25.61
N THR A 77 19.48 4.51 24.42
CA THR A 77 20.18 4.86 23.18
C THR A 77 19.86 6.32 22.85
N ARG A 78 20.92 7.12 22.69
CA ARG A 78 20.89 8.55 22.32
C ARG A 78 20.30 8.81 20.92
N ASP A 79 19.78 7.79 20.25
CA ASP A 79 19.14 7.86 18.94
C ASP A 79 17.66 7.49 19.09
N PHE A 80 16.84 8.45 19.55
CA PHE A 80 15.42 8.40 19.24
C PHE A 80 15.31 8.50 17.72
N ALA A 81 15.19 7.36 17.05
CA ALA A 81 15.06 7.29 15.61
C ALA A 81 13.67 7.81 15.21
N ALA A 82 13.48 9.13 15.32
CA ALA A 82 12.26 9.84 14.97
C ALA A 82 11.88 9.64 13.50
N CYS A 83 12.72 9.01 12.67
CA CYS A 83 12.46 8.78 11.26
C CYS A 83 11.08 8.18 11.04
N ASN A 84 10.71 7.12 11.79
CA ASN A 84 9.40 6.49 11.74
C ASN A 84 8.30 7.47 12.20
N HIS A 85 8.47 8.07 13.38
CA HIS A 85 7.51 9.01 13.94
C HIS A 85 7.22 10.22 13.04
N LEU A 86 8.22 10.68 12.29
CA LEU A 86 8.14 11.80 11.35
C LEU A 86 7.59 11.38 9.97
N ARG A 87 7.36 10.09 9.69
CA ARG A 87 6.81 9.65 8.39
C ARG A 87 5.36 10.04 8.20
N SER A 88 4.56 10.08 9.27
CA SER A 88 3.13 10.40 9.19
C SER A 88 2.85 11.72 8.47
N TYR A 89 3.50 12.82 8.86
CA TYR A 89 3.32 14.10 8.17
C TYR A 89 3.99 14.15 6.79
N LYS A 90 5.05 13.36 6.54
CA LYS A 90 5.67 13.27 5.20
C LYS A 90 4.73 12.59 4.21
N TYR A 91 4.05 11.52 4.63
CA TYR A 91 3.02 10.86 3.83
C TYR A 91 1.81 11.77 3.64
N TYR A 92 1.34 12.43 4.70
CA TYR A 92 0.27 13.42 4.59
C TYR A 92 0.61 14.52 3.58
N ALA A 93 1.80 15.13 3.68
CA ALA A 93 2.24 16.18 2.76
C ALA A 93 2.28 15.69 1.30
N SER A 94 2.78 14.47 1.06
CA SER A 94 2.79 13.90 -0.29
C SER A 94 1.39 13.57 -0.81
N SER A 95 0.47 13.13 0.06
CA SER A 95 -0.90 12.78 -0.31
C SER A 95 -1.73 13.95 -0.83
N ILE A 96 -1.36 15.19 -0.48
CA ILE A 96 -1.98 16.42 -1.01
C ILE A 96 -1.78 16.49 -2.53
N LEU A 97 -0.58 16.13 -3.01
CA LEU A 97 -0.21 16.21 -4.42
C LEU A 97 -0.44 14.90 -5.17
N ASN A 98 -0.43 13.77 -4.45
CA ASN A 98 -0.45 12.42 -5.04
C ASN A 98 -1.52 11.52 -4.39
N PRO A 99 -2.80 11.91 -4.40
CA PRO A 99 -3.87 11.19 -3.69
C PRO A 99 -3.98 9.71 -4.07
N ASP A 100 -3.86 9.41 -5.36
CA ASP A 100 -4.07 8.04 -5.87
C ASP A 100 -2.92 7.08 -5.54
N GLY A 101 -1.81 7.58 -5.01
CA GLY A 101 -0.65 6.77 -4.62
C GLY A 101 -0.69 6.27 -3.18
N PHE A 102 -1.81 6.47 -2.47
CA PHE A 102 -1.98 6.12 -1.05
C PHE A 102 -3.33 5.43 -0.78
N LEU A 103 -3.75 4.51 -1.65
CA LEU A 103 -4.98 3.73 -1.43
C LEU A 103 -4.81 2.76 -0.25
N GLY A 104 -5.67 2.87 0.75
CA GLY A 104 -5.70 2.02 1.94
C GLY A 104 -6.68 0.86 1.79
N TYR A 105 -6.20 -0.37 1.98
CA TYR A 105 -6.99 -1.59 1.84
C TYR A 105 -7.56 -2.03 3.20
N PRO A 106 -8.89 -2.21 3.33
CA PRO A 106 -9.46 -2.69 4.58
C PRO A 106 -8.98 -4.12 4.85
N CYS A 107 -8.43 -4.35 6.04
CA CYS A 107 -7.88 -5.65 6.42
C CYS A 107 -7.89 -5.79 7.94
N ALA A 108 -7.91 -7.02 8.47
CA ALA A 108 -7.91 -7.24 9.92
C ALA A 108 -6.53 -7.02 10.56
N SER A 109 -5.44 -7.27 9.81
CA SER A 109 -4.07 -7.07 10.27
C SER A 109 -3.11 -6.85 9.11
N TYR A 110 -1.94 -6.28 9.38
CA TYR A 110 -0.88 -6.13 8.38
C TYR A 110 -0.37 -7.49 7.86
N ASN A 111 -0.29 -8.50 8.72
CA ASN A 111 0.11 -9.86 8.30
C ASN A 111 -0.88 -10.44 7.28
N GLU A 112 -2.19 -10.23 7.47
CA GLU A 112 -3.18 -10.68 6.50
C GLU A 112 -3.12 -9.88 5.19
N PHE A 113 -2.79 -8.58 5.26
CA PHE A 113 -2.56 -7.75 4.09
C PHE A 113 -1.36 -8.24 3.26
N GLU A 114 -0.27 -8.67 3.91
CA GLU A 114 0.92 -9.23 3.25
C GLU A 114 0.68 -10.65 2.72
N GLU A 115 -0.01 -11.52 3.47
CA GLU A 115 -0.16 -12.94 3.11
C GLU A 115 -1.37 -13.23 2.21
N LYS A 116 -2.53 -12.64 2.53
CA LYS A 116 -3.81 -12.89 1.82
C LYS A 116 -4.17 -11.76 0.87
N GLY A 117 -3.41 -10.67 0.90
CA GLY A 117 -3.46 -9.58 -0.06
C GLY A 117 -4.50 -8.49 0.26
N CYS A 118 -5.59 -8.80 0.99
CA CYS A 118 -6.70 -7.87 1.27
C CYS A 118 -7.02 -6.97 0.06
N PHE A 119 -7.24 -7.63 -1.07
CA PHE A 119 -7.18 -7.01 -2.40
C PHE A 119 -8.17 -7.69 -3.35
N PRO A 120 -8.79 -6.95 -4.29
CA PRO A 120 -8.64 -5.51 -4.56
C PRO A 120 -9.44 -4.64 -3.57
N CYS A 121 -9.60 -3.34 -3.85
CA CYS A 121 -10.55 -2.50 -3.14
C CYS A 121 -11.97 -3.10 -3.20
N PRO A 122 -12.76 -2.94 -2.12
CA PRO A 122 -14.14 -3.40 -2.10
C PRO A 122 -15.02 -2.52 -3.01
N ALA A 123 -16.30 -2.87 -3.16
CA ALA A 123 -17.21 -2.20 -4.10
C ALA A 123 -17.44 -0.72 -3.74
N GLU A 124 -17.41 -0.39 -2.45
CA GLU A 124 -17.44 0.96 -1.90
C GLU A 124 -16.15 1.77 -2.13
N GLY A 125 -15.12 1.14 -2.71
CA GLY A 125 -13.80 1.73 -2.94
C GLY A 125 -12.89 1.68 -1.72
N CYS A 126 -11.64 2.09 -1.90
CA CYS A 126 -10.69 2.29 -0.80
C CYS A 126 -10.61 3.77 -0.43
N PRO A 127 -10.42 4.11 0.86
CA PRO A 127 -10.01 5.44 1.25
C PRO A 127 -8.60 5.76 0.72
N LYS A 128 -8.37 7.04 0.44
CA LYS A 128 -7.03 7.57 0.16
C LYS A 128 -6.46 8.08 1.47
N MET A 129 -5.38 7.48 1.95
CA MET A 129 -4.72 7.92 3.19
C MET A 129 -4.24 9.38 3.05
N GLY A 130 -4.47 10.19 4.07
CA GLY A 130 -4.02 11.58 4.14
C GLY A 130 -5.08 12.58 3.71
N HIS A 131 -4.70 13.56 2.89
CA HIS A 131 -5.50 14.77 2.67
C HIS A 131 -6.93 14.49 2.19
N TYR A 132 -7.11 13.46 1.36
CA TYR A 132 -8.38 13.13 0.72
C TYR A 132 -9.16 11.97 1.40
N ALA A 133 -8.80 11.59 2.62
CA ALA A 133 -9.49 10.53 3.35
C ALA A 133 -10.98 10.84 3.61
N ASP A 134 -11.33 12.13 3.68
CA ASP A 134 -12.69 12.63 3.82
C ASP A 134 -13.58 12.42 2.58
N GLN A 135 -13.00 12.02 1.44
CA GLN A 135 -13.76 11.66 0.24
C GLN A 135 -14.31 10.23 0.29
N PHE A 136 -13.88 9.41 1.24
CA PHE A 136 -14.37 8.05 1.38
C PHE A 136 -15.83 8.05 1.85
N GLN A 137 -16.72 7.38 1.10
CA GLN A 137 -18.15 7.37 1.40
C GLN A 137 -18.47 6.74 2.77
N GLY A 138 -17.72 5.72 3.17
CA GLY A 138 -17.86 5.03 4.45
C GLY A 138 -17.07 5.63 5.62
N LYS A 139 -16.55 6.86 5.50
CA LYS A 139 -15.60 7.44 6.48
C LYS A 139 -16.09 7.47 7.93
N THR A 140 -17.39 7.55 8.16
CA THR A 140 -18.01 7.56 9.50
C THR A 140 -19.02 6.43 9.69
N SER A 141 -19.01 5.40 8.85
CA SER A 141 -19.94 4.26 8.97
C SER A 141 -19.64 3.39 10.19
N ALA A 142 -18.37 3.33 10.60
CA ALA A 142 -17.91 2.68 11.81
C ALA A 142 -16.70 3.42 12.39
N VAL A 143 -16.53 3.30 13.70
CA VAL A 143 -15.34 3.77 14.43
C VAL A 143 -14.27 2.68 14.40
N GLY A 144 -12.99 3.07 14.32
CA GLY A 144 -11.87 2.13 14.39
C GLY A 144 -11.71 1.27 13.14
N GLN A 145 -12.12 1.79 11.98
CA GLN A 145 -11.88 1.13 10.69
C GLN A 145 -10.38 1.11 10.39
N THR A 146 -9.81 -0.09 10.18
CA THR A 146 -8.38 -0.27 9.92
C THR A 146 -8.12 -0.49 8.43
N PHE A 147 -7.17 0.28 7.90
CA PHE A 147 -6.73 0.19 6.51
C PHE A 147 -5.21 0.04 6.46
N PHE A 148 -4.71 -0.77 5.54
CA PHE A 148 -3.28 -1.01 5.34
C PHE A 148 -2.86 -0.66 3.92
N LEU A 149 -1.64 -0.17 3.78
CA LEU A 149 -0.97 0.05 2.51
C LEU A 149 0.54 0.06 2.71
N ASN A 150 1.27 -0.15 1.62
CA ASN A 150 2.72 0.01 1.59
C ASN A 150 3.09 1.32 0.90
N THR A 151 4.20 1.93 1.35
CA THR A 151 4.72 3.18 0.78
C THR A 151 6.15 3.00 0.30
N GLY A 152 6.63 3.95 -0.49
CA GLY A 152 8.03 4.01 -0.89
C GLY A 152 8.94 4.50 0.23
N GLU A 153 10.20 4.08 0.20
CA GLU A 153 11.22 4.52 1.15
C GLU A 153 11.60 6.00 1.02
N SER A 154 11.45 6.59 -0.17
CA SER A 154 11.90 7.96 -0.48
C SER A 154 11.05 8.62 -1.58
N GLY A 155 11.34 9.89 -1.90
CA GLY A 155 10.63 10.65 -2.93
C GLY A 155 9.19 10.96 -2.51
N ASN A 156 8.23 10.68 -3.40
CA ASN A 156 6.81 10.93 -3.13
C ASN A 156 6.15 9.82 -2.30
N PHE A 157 6.86 8.73 -1.97
CA PHE A 157 6.34 7.59 -1.19
C PHE A 157 5.15 6.84 -1.81
N THR A 158 4.67 7.25 -2.98
CA THR A 158 3.49 6.69 -3.63
C THR A 158 3.70 5.25 -4.08
N ARG A 159 2.66 4.43 -3.95
CA ARG A 159 2.62 3.07 -4.48
C ARG A 159 1.25 2.76 -5.09
N TRP A 160 1.28 1.93 -6.14
CA TRP A 160 0.09 1.39 -6.78
C TRP A 160 0.14 -0.13 -6.71
N ARG A 161 -0.80 -0.74 -5.97
CA ARG A 161 -0.82 -2.18 -5.73
C ARG A 161 -1.49 -2.91 -6.89
N TYR A 162 -0.86 -3.99 -7.35
CA TYR A 162 -1.37 -4.88 -8.40
C TYR A 162 -1.22 -6.34 -7.97
N ARG A 163 -2.20 -7.18 -8.31
CA ARG A 163 -2.07 -8.64 -8.19
C ARG A 163 -1.60 -9.22 -9.52
N VAL A 164 -0.47 -9.91 -9.51
CA VAL A 164 0.14 -10.51 -10.70
C VAL A 164 0.11 -12.03 -10.55
N SER A 165 -0.60 -12.69 -11.47
CA SER A 165 -0.67 -14.16 -11.55
C SER A 165 0.04 -14.63 -12.83
N VAL A 166 1.05 -15.49 -12.68
CA VAL A 166 1.90 -15.99 -13.77
C VAL A 166 1.70 -17.49 -13.92
N THR A 167 1.26 -17.93 -15.10
CA THR A 167 1.20 -19.36 -15.46
C THR A 167 2.43 -19.71 -16.30
N LEU A 168 3.26 -20.62 -15.80
CA LEU A 168 4.54 -20.95 -16.44
C LEU A 168 4.35 -21.84 -17.69
N ALA A 169 5.17 -21.61 -18.71
CA ALA A 169 5.28 -22.41 -19.92
C ALA A 169 6.68 -23.03 -20.01
N GLY A 170 6.78 -24.24 -20.56
CA GLY A 170 8.06 -24.93 -20.75
C GLY A 170 7.92 -26.44 -20.85
N LYS A 171 9.02 -27.12 -21.13
CA LYS A 171 9.07 -28.59 -21.22
C LYS A 171 9.75 -29.25 -20.02
N LYS A 172 10.60 -28.51 -19.30
CA LYS A 172 11.41 -29.01 -18.19
C LYS A 172 11.20 -28.13 -16.97
N LYS A 173 11.26 -28.74 -15.78
CA LYS A 173 11.34 -28.00 -14.52
C LYS A 173 12.67 -27.26 -14.42
N ALA A 174 12.66 -26.09 -13.79
CA ALA A 174 13.85 -25.31 -13.45
C ALA A 174 13.80 -24.92 -11.96
N SER A 175 14.90 -24.38 -11.43
CA SER A 175 14.96 -23.78 -10.09
C SER A 175 15.47 -22.36 -10.24
N GLY A 176 14.81 -21.39 -9.62
CA GLY A 176 15.16 -20.00 -9.89
C GLY A 176 14.15 -19.03 -9.35
N TYR A 177 14.15 -17.83 -9.93
CA TYR A 177 13.16 -16.82 -9.62
C TYR A 177 12.58 -16.24 -10.91
N ILE A 178 11.33 -15.80 -10.82
CA ILE A 178 10.60 -15.14 -11.90
C ILE A 178 10.37 -13.68 -11.53
N ARG A 179 10.55 -12.80 -12.51
CA ARG A 179 10.34 -11.37 -12.38
C ARG A 179 9.41 -10.86 -13.46
N ILE A 180 8.53 -9.93 -13.08
CA ILE A 180 7.59 -9.28 -14.00
C ILE A 180 7.81 -7.77 -14.00
N ALA A 181 7.74 -7.17 -15.19
CA ALA A 181 7.64 -5.72 -15.37
C ALA A 181 6.38 -5.36 -16.17
N LEU A 182 5.66 -4.36 -15.70
CA LEU A 182 4.44 -3.84 -16.31
C LEU A 182 4.78 -2.67 -17.25
N TYR A 183 4.15 -2.63 -18.41
CA TYR A 183 4.29 -1.54 -19.38
C TYR A 183 2.91 -1.03 -19.75
N GLY A 184 2.66 0.25 -19.50
CA GLY A 184 1.39 0.89 -19.81
C GLY A 184 1.56 2.27 -20.44
N SER A 185 0.46 2.98 -20.59
CA SER A 185 0.40 4.29 -21.25
C SER A 185 1.29 5.36 -20.60
N ASN A 186 1.54 5.25 -19.29
CA ASN A 186 2.24 6.29 -18.53
C ASN A 186 3.70 5.93 -18.23
N GLY A 187 4.19 4.79 -18.76
CA GLY A 187 5.55 4.32 -18.56
C GLY A 187 5.61 2.84 -18.20
N ASN A 188 6.74 2.42 -17.61
CA ASN A 188 6.96 1.04 -17.21
C ASN A 188 7.47 0.95 -15.78
N SER A 189 7.10 -0.14 -15.10
CA SER A 189 7.59 -0.45 -13.77
C SER A 189 9.03 -0.97 -13.79
N LYS A 190 9.64 -1.05 -12.60
CA LYS A 190 10.77 -1.95 -12.34
C LYS A 190 10.35 -3.42 -12.47
N GLN A 191 11.32 -4.32 -12.36
CA GLN A 191 11.07 -5.76 -12.30
C GLN A 191 10.79 -6.19 -10.85
N TYR A 192 9.67 -6.87 -10.64
CA TYR A 192 9.25 -7.39 -9.33
C TYR A 192 9.36 -8.91 -9.31
N GLN A 193 10.00 -9.46 -8.28
CA GLN A 193 10.13 -10.91 -8.12
C GLN A 193 8.81 -11.50 -7.64
N ILE A 194 8.15 -12.32 -8.46
CA ILE A 194 6.85 -12.92 -8.14
C ILE A 194 7.01 -14.22 -7.34
N PHE A 195 8.02 -15.01 -7.67
CA PHE A 195 8.25 -16.29 -7.01
C PHE A 195 9.73 -16.69 -7.10
N LYS A 196 10.21 -17.39 -6.08
CA LYS A 196 11.54 -18.00 -6.02
C LYS A 196 11.40 -19.44 -5.53
N GLY A 197 11.94 -20.40 -6.27
CA GLY A 197 11.89 -21.81 -5.92
C GLY A 197 11.85 -22.72 -7.14
N SER A 198 11.12 -23.83 -7.03
CA SER A 198 10.96 -24.80 -8.13
C SER A 198 9.95 -24.31 -9.15
N LEU A 199 10.43 -23.99 -10.35
CA LEU A 199 9.64 -23.49 -11.48
C LEU A 199 9.16 -24.67 -12.33
N LYS A 200 7.90 -25.05 -12.14
CA LYS A 200 7.27 -26.17 -12.86
C LYS A 200 6.39 -25.63 -14.01
N PRO A 201 6.50 -26.17 -15.24
CA PRO A 201 5.55 -25.83 -16.30
C PRO A 201 4.11 -26.04 -15.86
N ASN A 202 3.20 -25.18 -16.33
CA ASN A 202 1.78 -25.09 -15.98
C ASN A 202 1.48 -24.73 -14.52
N ALA A 203 2.47 -24.57 -13.65
CA ALA A 203 2.24 -24.03 -12.32
C ALA A 203 1.88 -22.54 -12.40
N GLN A 204 0.97 -22.13 -11.52
CA GLN A 204 0.58 -20.74 -11.36
C GLN A 204 1.19 -20.18 -10.07
N HIS A 205 1.76 -18.98 -10.16
CA HIS A 205 2.30 -18.24 -9.03
C HIS A 205 1.68 -16.85 -8.99
N THR A 206 1.24 -16.42 -7.82
CA THR A 206 0.57 -15.13 -7.63
C THR A 206 1.27 -14.35 -6.54
N LEU A 207 1.46 -13.04 -6.77
CA LEU A 207 1.96 -12.11 -5.77
C LEU A 207 1.30 -10.74 -5.96
N ASP A 208 1.00 -10.08 -4.85
CA ASP A 208 0.60 -8.68 -4.83
C ASP A 208 1.86 -7.80 -4.74
N ILE A 209 2.01 -6.85 -5.66
CA ILE A 209 3.19 -6.00 -5.79
C ILE A 209 2.82 -4.53 -5.67
N ASP A 210 3.66 -3.76 -4.99
CA ASP A 210 3.51 -2.31 -4.83
C ASP A 210 4.43 -1.57 -5.82
N VAL A 211 3.83 -1.07 -6.90
CA VAL A 211 4.56 -0.43 -8.01
C VAL A 211 4.82 1.03 -7.70
N ASP A 212 6.03 1.51 -7.99
CA ASP A 212 6.48 2.89 -7.69
C ASP A 212 5.98 3.96 -8.67
N LEU A 213 5.27 3.56 -9.72
CA LEU A 213 4.71 4.40 -10.76
C LEU A 213 3.30 3.90 -11.15
N ASN A 214 2.35 4.82 -11.33
CA ASN A 214 1.10 4.49 -12.01
C ASN A 214 1.37 4.26 -13.50
N VAL A 215 1.38 3.00 -13.94
CA VAL A 215 1.65 2.63 -15.34
C VAL A 215 0.50 3.00 -16.29
N GLY A 216 -0.66 3.42 -15.77
CA GLY A 216 -1.85 3.71 -16.57
C GLY A 216 -2.46 2.44 -17.17
N LYS A 217 -3.00 2.56 -18.39
CA LYS A 217 -3.58 1.39 -19.08
C LYS A 217 -2.47 0.43 -19.47
N ILE A 218 -2.48 -0.78 -18.91
CA ILE A 218 -1.44 -1.80 -19.16
C ILE A 218 -1.57 -2.31 -20.59
N GLN A 219 -0.49 -2.19 -21.36
CA GLN A 219 -0.43 -2.53 -22.79
C GLN A 219 0.31 -3.84 -23.05
N LYS A 220 1.31 -4.16 -22.22
CA LYS A 220 2.06 -5.42 -22.26
C LYS A 220 2.75 -5.68 -20.93
N VAL A 221 3.21 -6.91 -20.76
CA VAL A 221 4.05 -7.30 -19.62
C VAL A 221 5.30 -8.00 -20.12
N LYS A 222 6.38 -7.89 -19.36
CA LYS A 222 7.62 -8.63 -19.62
C LYS A 222 7.90 -9.62 -18.51
N PHE A 223 8.14 -10.85 -18.90
CA PHE A 223 8.57 -11.95 -18.05
C PHE A 223 10.09 -12.12 -18.17
N LEU A 224 10.75 -12.30 -17.03
CA LEU A 224 12.15 -12.68 -16.93
C LEU A 224 12.27 -13.84 -15.94
N TRP A 225 13.15 -14.78 -16.23
CA TRP A 225 13.53 -15.80 -15.27
C TRP A 225 15.04 -15.97 -15.23
N ASN A 226 15.52 -16.34 -14.05
CA ASN A 226 16.92 -16.56 -13.77
C ASN A 226 17.07 -17.87 -13.03
N ASN A 227 18.12 -18.61 -13.35
CA ASN A 227 18.44 -19.82 -12.64
C ASN A 227 19.29 -19.52 -11.40
N HIS A 228 19.00 -20.18 -10.29
CA HIS A 228 19.81 -20.06 -9.07
C HIS A 228 20.89 -21.16 -8.95
N VAL A 229 20.88 -22.14 -9.86
CA VAL A 229 21.78 -23.29 -9.87
C VAL A 229 22.48 -23.37 -11.22
N ILE A 230 23.76 -23.76 -11.27
CA ILE A 230 24.46 -23.98 -12.55
C ILE A 230 23.71 -25.07 -13.33
N ASN A 231 23.03 -24.69 -14.42
CA ASN A 231 22.34 -25.67 -15.27
C ASN A 231 23.33 -26.29 -16.23
N ILE A 232 23.63 -27.57 -16.01
CA ILE A 232 24.44 -28.37 -16.93
C ILE A 232 23.68 -28.58 -18.26
N PHE A 233 22.35 -28.41 -18.26
CA PHE A 233 21.50 -28.46 -19.47
C PHE A 233 20.70 -27.16 -19.62
N PRO A 234 20.79 -26.45 -20.76
CA PRO A 234 20.04 -25.21 -20.97
C PRO A 234 18.53 -25.49 -20.99
N ALA A 235 17.82 -25.01 -19.96
CA ALA A 235 16.37 -25.02 -19.92
C ALA A 235 15.82 -23.77 -20.64
N LYS A 236 14.63 -23.91 -21.22
CA LYS A 236 13.81 -22.78 -21.66
C LYS A 236 12.53 -22.76 -20.84
N LEU A 237 12.20 -21.60 -20.31
CA LEU A 237 10.99 -21.33 -19.56
C LEU A 237 10.33 -20.07 -20.14
N GLY A 238 9.03 -19.97 -20.00
CA GLY A 238 8.28 -18.77 -20.33
C GLY A 238 7.07 -18.62 -19.41
N ALA A 239 6.23 -17.65 -19.71
CA ALA A 239 4.87 -17.56 -19.20
C ALA A 239 3.89 -17.74 -20.37
N SER A 240 2.95 -18.66 -20.23
CA SER A 240 1.86 -18.84 -21.21
C SER A 240 0.79 -17.77 -21.05
N GLN A 241 0.51 -17.41 -19.80
CA GLN A 241 -0.45 -16.38 -19.42
C GLN A 241 0.04 -15.60 -18.21
N ILE A 242 -0.14 -14.28 -18.25
CA ILE A 242 0.01 -13.40 -17.09
C ILE A 242 -1.27 -12.59 -16.95
N THR A 243 -1.89 -12.66 -15.78
CA THR A 243 -3.02 -11.80 -15.40
C THR A 243 -2.52 -10.73 -14.44
N VAL A 244 -2.87 -9.48 -14.72
CA VAL A 244 -2.61 -8.35 -13.84
C VAL A 244 -3.95 -7.76 -13.42
N GLN A 245 -4.23 -7.70 -12.12
CA GLN A 245 -5.42 -7.06 -11.57
C GLN A 245 -5.01 -5.75 -10.91
N SER A 246 -5.73 -4.67 -11.22
CA SER A 246 -5.60 -3.36 -10.59
C SER A 246 -6.24 -3.36 -9.21
N GLY A 247 -5.56 -2.77 -8.22
CA GLY A 247 -6.08 -2.70 -6.85
C GLY A 247 -7.20 -1.70 -6.67
N GLN A 248 -7.22 -0.62 -7.46
CA GLN A 248 -8.16 0.48 -7.28
C GLN A 248 -9.60 0.09 -7.64
N ASP A 249 -9.76 -0.63 -8.74
CA ASP A 249 -11.06 -0.91 -9.38
C ASP A 249 -11.27 -2.40 -9.66
N GLY A 250 -10.28 -3.24 -9.35
CA GLY A 250 -10.35 -4.68 -9.63
C GLY A 250 -10.22 -5.05 -11.11
N THR A 251 -9.94 -4.11 -12.01
CA THR A 251 -9.83 -4.36 -13.45
C THR A 251 -8.75 -5.39 -13.74
N LYS A 252 -9.07 -6.42 -14.54
CA LYS A 252 -8.16 -7.51 -14.93
C LYS A 252 -7.68 -7.34 -16.36
N TYR A 253 -6.38 -7.49 -16.57
CA TYR A 253 -5.70 -7.49 -17.85
C TYR A 253 -5.04 -8.86 -18.05
N ASN A 254 -5.33 -9.56 -19.15
CA ASN A 254 -4.68 -10.82 -19.46
C ASN A 254 -3.68 -10.62 -20.61
N PHE A 255 -2.55 -11.30 -20.51
CA PHE A 255 -1.50 -11.26 -21.50
C PHE A 255 -1.03 -12.69 -21.79
N CYS A 256 -0.89 -13.03 -23.07
CA CYS A 256 -0.54 -14.38 -23.49
C CYS A 256 0.73 -14.38 -24.36
N SER A 257 1.43 -15.52 -24.37
CA SER A 257 2.51 -15.82 -25.31
C SER A 257 2.66 -17.33 -25.45
N SER A 258 3.02 -17.79 -26.64
CA SER A 258 3.37 -19.20 -26.92
C SER A 258 4.87 -19.48 -26.77
N ASP A 259 5.68 -18.45 -26.53
CA ASP A 259 7.14 -18.55 -26.57
C ASP A 259 7.73 -19.06 -25.25
N THR A 260 8.96 -19.56 -25.35
CA THR A 260 9.81 -19.85 -24.19
C THR A 260 11.21 -19.30 -24.45
N VAL A 261 11.84 -18.78 -23.41
CA VAL A 261 13.11 -18.05 -23.48
C VAL A 261 14.18 -18.73 -22.64
N LYS A 262 15.45 -18.49 -22.97
CA LYS A 262 16.57 -18.86 -22.11
C LYS A 262 16.54 -17.99 -20.83
N GLU A 263 17.34 -18.36 -19.83
CA GLU A 263 17.57 -17.48 -18.68
C GLU A 263 18.08 -16.12 -19.13
N ASP A 264 17.79 -15.08 -18.35
CA ASP A 264 18.22 -13.69 -18.60
C ASP A 264 17.70 -13.06 -19.91
N VAL A 265 16.76 -13.72 -20.60
CA VAL A 265 16.11 -13.18 -21.79
C VAL A 265 14.68 -12.75 -21.46
N LEU A 266 14.35 -11.50 -21.79
CA LEU A 266 13.02 -10.94 -21.59
C LEU A 266 12.02 -11.52 -22.62
N GLN A 267 10.95 -12.14 -22.13
CA GLN A 267 9.79 -12.51 -22.92
C GLN A 267 8.73 -11.40 -22.82
N SER A 268 8.22 -10.91 -23.94
CA SER A 268 7.09 -9.97 -23.95
C SER A 268 5.79 -10.74 -24.16
N LEU A 269 4.76 -10.41 -23.38
CA LEU A 269 3.40 -10.94 -23.55
C LEU A 269 2.45 -9.79 -23.91
N TYR A 270 1.50 -10.08 -24.79
CA TYR A 270 0.56 -9.11 -25.35
C TYR A 270 -0.88 -9.48 -25.00
N PRO A 271 -1.83 -8.51 -25.07
CA PRO A 271 -3.21 -8.74 -24.67
C PRO A 271 -3.86 -9.95 -25.32
N CYS A 272 -4.59 -10.69 -24.49
CA CYS A 272 -5.54 -11.76 -24.79
C CYS A 272 -6.67 -11.66 -23.73
#